data_AF-A0A7C2Z549-F1
#
_entry.id   AF-A0A7C2Z549-F1
#
_cell.length_a   1.000
_cell.length_b   1.000
_cell.length_c   1.000
_cell.angle_alpha   90.00
_cell.angle_beta   90.00
_cell.angle_gamma   90.00
#
_symmetry.space_group_name_H-M   'P 1'
#
loop_
_entity.id
_entity.type
_entity.pdbx_description
1 polymer ?
#
loop_
_entity_poly.entity_id
_entity_poly.type
_entity_poly.pdbx_seq_one_letter_code
_entity_poly.pdbx_strand_id
1 'polypeptide(L)'
;MNTNLEYYQAEIYALIEAGEYSQAVEKLRRLLATAPDHAEAHFLLGVVLMEQRHWGDAIKAFERATQLDPEMASAWHNIGYGYYRQDYPDRAIPYLQRALEIRPDK
;
A
#
# COMPACT_ATOMS: atom_id res chain seq x y z
N MET A 1 19.48 -17.59 -3.79
CA MET A 1 18.31 -17.90 -4.63
C MET A 1 17.25 -16.83 -4.36
N ASN A 2 17.42 -15.63 -4.91
CA ASN A 2 16.56 -14.45 -4.70
C ASN A 2 15.66 -14.14 -5.92
N THR A 3 15.53 -15.08 -6.85
CA THR A 3 14.89 -14.86 -8.15
C THR A 3 13.36 -14.81 -8.12
N ASN A 4 12.71 -15.22 -7.03
CA ASN A 4 11.26 -15.09 -6.92
C ASN A 4 10.85 -13.64 -6.68
N LEU A 5 11.45 -12.92 -5.73
CA LEU A 5 10.91 -11.63 -5.33
C LEU A 5 10.93 -10.56 -6.43
N GLU A 6 12.06 -10.45 -7.16
CA GLU A 6 12.22 -9.51 -8.28
C GLU A 6 11.27 -9.82 -9.45
N TYR A 7 11.02 -11.11 -9.72
CA TYR A 7 10.09 -11.54 -10.78
C TYR A 7 8.63 -11.18 -10.45
N TYR A 8 8.22 -11.38 -9.20
CA TYR A 8 6.87 -10.98 -8.75
C TYR A 8 6.70 -9.46 -8.83
N GLN A 9 7.74 -8.70 -8.50
CA GLN A 9 7.68 -7.24 -8.50
C GLN A 9 7.39 -6.69 -9.90
N ALA A 10 8.16 -7.08 -10.93
CA ALA A 10 7.94 -6.60 -12.30
C ALA A 10 6.57 -6.96 -12.87
N GLU A 11 6.09 -8.19 -12.62
CA GLU A 11 4.76 -8.63 -13.06
C GLU A 11 3.65 -7.83 -12.36
N ILE A 12 3.76 -7.61 -11.05
CA ILE A 12 2.78 -6.82 -10.28
C ILE A 12 2.71 -5.39 -10.82
N TYR A 13 3.85 -4.72 -11.02
CA TYR A 13 3.86 -3.37 -11.57
C TYR A 13 3.22 -3.31 -12.97
N ALA A 14 3.52 -4.25 -13.85
CA ALA A 14 2.91 -4.32 -15.18
C ALA A 14 1.38 -4.50 -15.13
N LEU A 15 0.88 -5.34 -14.21
CA LEU A 15 -0.57 -5.51 -14.01
C LEU A 15 -1.22 -4.23 -13.49
N ILE A 16 -0.55 -3.50 -12.59
CA ILE A 16 -1.05 -2.22 -12.06
C ILE A 16 -1.12 -1.17 -13.18
N GLU A 17 -0.05 -1.04 -13.97
CA GLU A 17 0.00 -0.11 -15.11
C GLU A 17 -1.05 -0.43 -16.18
N ALA A 18 -1.35 -1.71 -16.39
CA ALA A 18 -2.39 -2.16 -17.30
C ALA A 18 -3.83 -1.98 -16.74
N GLY A 19 -3.99 -1.60 -15.48
CA GLY A 19 -5.29 -1.50 -14.82
C GLY A 19 -5.91 -2.87 -14.45
N GLU A 20 -5.12 -3.94 -14.52
CA GLU A 20 -5.53 -5.32 -14.22
C GLU A 20 -5.53 -5.58 -12.70
N TYR A 21 -6.26 -4.74 -11.98
CA TYR A 21 -6.20 -4.63 -10.52
C TYR A 21 -6.59 -5.94 -9.80
N SER A 22 -7.56 -6.69 -10.32
CA SER A 22 -7.96 -7.96 -9.71
C SER A 22 -6.83 -9.00 -9.73
N GLN A 23 -6.08 -9.06 -10.84
CA GLN A 23 -4.94 -9.96 -10.98
C GLN A 23 -3.77 -9.51 -10.09
N ALA A 24 -3.52 -8.19 -10.03
CA ALA A 24 -2.51 -7.62 -9.15
C ALA A 24 -2.78 -7.96 -7.67
N VAL A 25 -4.03 -7.85 -7.20
CA VAL A 25 -4.42 -8.24 -5.84
C VAL A 25 -4.15 -9.71 -5.58
N GLU A 26 -4.49 -10.61 -6.52
CA GLU A 26 -4.25 -12.04 -6.36
C GLU A 26 -2.75 -12.36 -6.20
N LYS A 27 -1.92 -11.75 -7.06
CA LYS A 27 -0.46 -11.91 -7.02
C LYS A 27 0.13 -11.36 -5.72
N LEU A 28 -0.29 -10.18 -5.29
CA LEU A 28 0.13 -9.56 -4.03
C LEU A 28 -0.26 -10.43 -2.83
N ARG A 29 -1.47 -10.99 -2.80
CA ARG A 29 -1.89 -11.91 -1.72
C ARG A 29 -1.07 -13.18 -1.69
N ARG A 30 -0.71 -13.75 -2.85
CA ARG A 30 0.18 -14.92 -2.92
C ARG A 30 1.59 -14.60 -2.42
N LEU A 31 2.13 -13.44 -2.80
CA LEU A 31 3.41 -12.97 -2.30
C LEU A 31 3.37 -12.81 -0.77
N LEU A 32 2.34 -12.16 -0.25
CA LEU A 32 2.18 -11.94 1.19
C LEU A 32 1.91 -13.24 1.97
N ALA A 33 1.40 -14.29 1.32
CA ALA A 33 1.28 -15.61 1.96
C ALA A 33 2.63 -16.27 2.21
N THR A 34 3.66 -15.96 1.42
CA THR A 34 5.03 -16.49 1.60
C THR A 34 5.97 -15.49 2.29
N ALA A 35 5.67 -14.20 2.20
CA ALA A 35 6.42 -13.09 2.80
C ALA A 35 5.46 -12.11 3.50
N PRO A 36 4.87 -12.50 4.65
CA PRO A 36 3.83 -11.71 5.33
C PRO A 36 4.32 -10.36 5.87
N ASP A 37 5.64 -10.20 6.03
CA ASP A 37 6.28 -8.99 6.56
C ASP A 37 6.90 -8.12 5.46
N HIS A 38 6.48 -8.29 4.21
CA HIS A 38 6.97 -7.48 3.10
C HIS A 38 6.22 -6.13 3.00
N ALA A 39 6.82 -5.07 3.53
CA ALA A 39 6.21 -3.73 3.61
C ALA A 39 5.71 -3.21 2.24
N GLU A 40 6.56 -3.25 1.21
CA GLU A 40 6.20 -2.76 -0.13
C GLU A 40 5.02 -3.54 -0.75
N ALA A 41 4.90 -4.85 -0.50
CA ALA A 41 3.79 -5.64 -1.02
C ALA A 41 2.47 -5.26 -0.33
N HIS A 42 2.49 -4.97 0.97
CA HIS A 42 1.32 -4.40 1.65
C HIS A 42 0.98 -3.02 1.12
N PHE A 43 1.98 -2.18 0.83
CA PHE A 43 1.76 -0.86 0.22
C PHE A 43 1.12 -0.97 -1.17
N LEU A 44 1.68 -1.79 -2.06
CA LEU A 44 1.13 -2.00 -3.40
C LEU A 44 -0.27 -2.61 -3.35
N LEU A 45 -0.53 -3.55 -2.43
CA LEU A 45 -1.88 -4.07 -2.21
C LEU A 45 -2.85 -2.95 -1.83
N GLY A 46 -2.44 -2.05 -0.93
CA GLY A 46 -3.20 -0.86 -0.58
C GLY A 46 -3.49 0.02 -1.80
N VAL A 47 -2.48 0.34 -2.62
CA VAL A 47 -2.64 1.16 -3.83
C VAL A 47 -3.69 0.57 -4.77
N VAL A 48 -3.59 -0.73 -5.05
CA VAL A 48 -4.53 -1.40 -5.97
C VAL A 48 -5.95 -1.44 -5.40
N LEU A 49 -6.09 -1.63 -4.09
CA LEU A 49 -7.40 -1.58 -3.43
C LEU A 49 -8.00 -0.17 -3.43
N MET A 50 -7.18 0.90 -3.39
CA MET A 50 -7.65 2.28 -3.55
C MET A 50 -8.22 2.54 -4.94
N GLU A 51 -7.55 2.04 -5.99
CA GLU A 51 -8.03 2.14 -7.37
C GLU A 51 -9.39 1.43 -7.55
N GLN A 52 -9.59 0.32 -6.84
CA GLN A 52 -10.87 -0.40 -6.77
C GLN A 52 -11.89 0.26 -5.82
N ARG A 53 -11.53 1.35 -5.13
CA ARG A 53 -12.35 2.05 -4.12
C ARG A 53 -12.71 1.18 -2.92
N HIS A 54 -11.94 0.13 -2.65
CA HIS A 54 -12.03 -0.69 -1.44
C HIS A 54 -11.29 0.00 -0.28
N TRP A 55 -11.76 1.19 0.10
CA TRP A 55 -11.07 2.12 1.01
C TRP A 55 -10.68 1.48 2.35
N GLY A 56 -11.59 0.70 2.95
CA GLY A 56 -11.35 0.07 4.25
C GLY A 56 -10.23 -0.98 4.23
N ASP A 57 -10.18 -1.80 3.18
CA ASP A 57 -9.14 -2.82 3.05
C ASP A 57 -7.81 -2.21 2.58
N ALA A 58 -7.87 -1.16 1.76
CA ALA A 58 -6.69 -0.39 1.40
C ALA A 58 -6.01 0.22 2.63
N ILE A 59 -6.79 0.86 3.52
CA ILE A 59 -6.28 1.42 4.79
C ILE A 59 -5.58 0.34 5.62
N LYS A 60 -6.19 -0.83 5.81
CA LYS A 60 -5.56 -1.93 6.58
C LYS A 60 -4.23 -2.38 5.96
N ALA A 61 -4.17 -2.45 4.63
CA ALA A 61 -2.94 -2.82 3.93
C ALA A 61 -1.84 -1.76 4.14
N PHE A 62 -2.18 -0.48 4.02
CA PHE A 62 -1.24 0.60 4.32
C PHE A 62 -0.82 0.63 5.80
N GLU A 63 -1.73 0.40 6.74
CA GLU A 63 -1.40 0.28 8.17
C GLU A 63 -0.42 -0.86 8.43
N ARG A 64 -0.56 -1.98 7.71
CA ARG A 64 0.43 -3.06 7.82
C ARG A 64 1.78 -2.64 7.22
N ALA A 65 1.78 -1.91 6.11
CA ALA A 65 3.00 -1.34 5.54
C ALA A 65 3.69 -0.39 6.51
N THR A 66 2.96 0.50 7.19
CA THR A 66 3.56 1.44 8.17
C THR A 66 4.02 0.78 9.46
N GLN A 67 3.42 -0.35 9.86
CA GLN A 67 3.93 -1.15 10.98
C GLN A 67 5.28 -1.81 10.65
N LEU A 68 5.46 -2.21 9.39
CA LEU A 68 6.67 -2.88 8.91
C LEU A 68 7.77 -1.87 8.53
N ASP A 69 7.38 -0.74 7.95
CA ASP A 69 8.23 0.39 7.61
C ASP A 69 7.59 1.72 8.07
N PRO A 70 7.90 2.16 9.30
CA PRO A 70 7.36 3.39 9.87
C PRO A 70 7.78 4.68 9.15
N GLU A 71 8.80 4.63 8.30
CA GLU A 71 9.32 5.78 7.55
C GLU A 71 8.79 5.82 6.11
N MET A 72 7.86 4.93 5.73
CA MET A 72 7.19 4.97 4.42
C MET A 72 6.13 6.07 4.37
N ALA A 73 6.55 7.32 4.11
CA ALA A 73 5.67 8.50 4.05
C ALA A 73 4.44 8.29 3.14
N SER A 74 4.61 7.65 1.99
CA SER A 74 3.53 7.36 1.03
C SER A 74 2.42 6.49 1.61
N ALA A 75 2.74 5.54 2.50
CA ALA A 75 1.74 4.69 3.15
C ALA A 75 0.92 5.50 4.16
N TRP A 76 1.58 6.32 4.99
CA TRP A 76 0.90 7.25 5.91
C TRP A 76 -0.03 8.23 5.17
N HIS A 77 0.45 8.81 4.07
CA HIS A 77 -0.35 9.68 3.21
C HIS A 77 -1.61 8.96 2.71
N ASN A 78 -1.45 7.74 2.20
CA ASN A 78 -2.57 7.00 1.61
C ASN A 78 -3.60 6.51 2.64
N ILE A 79 -3.20 6.25 3.89
CA ILE A 79 -4.16 6.03 5.00
C ILE A 79 -5.02 7.28 5.20
N GLY A 80 -4.36 8.45 5.33
CA GLY A 80 -5.04 9.72 5.51
C GLY A 80 -5.99 10.03 4.35
N TYR A 81 -5.52 9.85 3.12
CA TYR A 81 -6.35 9.99 1.93
C TYR A 81 -7.53 9.02 1.92
N GLY A 82 -7.35 7.75 2.30
CA GLY A 82 -8.42 6.77 2.42
C GLY A 82 -9.51 7.16 3.43
N TYR A 83 -9.14 7.74 4.57
CA TYR A 83 -10.12 8.27 5.53
C TYR A 83 -10.84 9.51 5.00
N TYR A 84 -10.11 10.43 4.36
CA TYR A 84 -10.69 11.62 3.75
C TYR A 84 -11.72 11.26 2.65
N ARG A 85 -11.41 10.26 1.81
CA ARG A 85 -12.31 9.77 0.75
C ARG A 85 -13.59 9.13 1.28
N GLN A 86 -13.60 8.72 2.54
CA GLN A 86 -14.78 8.16 3.23
C GLN A 86 -15.49 9.20 4.11
N ASP A 87 -15.19 10.49 3.96
CA ASP A 87 -15.79 11.60 4.72
C ASP A 87 -15.44 11.56 6.22
N TYR A 88 -14.26 11.05 6.57
CA TYR A 88 -13.71 11.06 7.93
C TYR A 88 -12.45 11.93 8.04
N PRO A 89 -12.53 13.25 7.80
CA PRO A 89 -11.36 14.13 7.80
C PRO A 89 -10.64 14.17 9.16
N ASP A 90 -11.37 14.10 10.28
CA ASP A 90 -10.77 14.07 11.62
C ASP A 90 -9.86 12.85 11.82
N ARG A 91 -10.20 11.72 11.19
CA ARG A 91 -9.36 10.52 11.20
C ARG A 91 -8.19 10.63 10.23
N ALA A 92 -8.31 11.40 9.16
CA ALA A 92 -7.26 11.56 8.15
C ALA A 92 -6.08 12.40 8.65
N ILE A 93 -6.37 13.49 9.36
CA ILE A 93 -5.38 14.50 9.82
C ILE A 93 -4.13 13.89 10.46
N PRO A 94 -4.21 13.01 11.48
CA PRO A 94 -2.99 12.51 12.14
C PRO A 94 -2.08 11.73 11.19
N TYR A 95 -2.63 10.97 10.24
CA TYR A 95 -1.84 10.21 9.27
C TYR A 95 -1.19 11.11 8.22
N LEU A 96 -1.91 12.14 7.75
CA LEU A 96 -1.35 13.14 6.84
C LEU A 96 -0.24 13.97 7.50
N GLN A 97 -0.42 14.34 8.78
CA GLN A 97 0.63 15.01 9.55
C GLN A 97 1.86 14.12 9.69
N ARG A 98 1.68 12.84 10.04
CA ARG A 98 2.80 11.89 10.12
C ARG A 98 3.54 11.75 8.78
N ALA A 99 2.82 11.71 7.66
CA ALA A 99 3.43 11.66 6.34
C ALA A 99 4.31 12.89 6.03
N LEU A 100 3.93 14.08 6.53
CA LEU A 100 4.69 15.32 6.35
C LEU A 100 5.90 15.44 7.30
N GLU A 101 5.82 14.83 8.49
CA GLU A 101 6.93 14.78 9.45
C GLU A 101 8.08 13.90 8.95
N ILE A 102 7.73 12.81 8.26
CA ILE A 102 8.71 11.96 7.59
C ILE A 102 9.29 12.79 6.45
N ARG A 103 10.56 13.14 6.57
CA ARG A 103 11.23 13.99 5.59
C ARG A 103 11.04 13.36 4.21
N PRO A 104 10.57 14.09 3.18
CA PRO A 104 10.79 13.65 1.82
C PRO A 104 12.30 13.51 1.67
N ASP A 105 12.76 12.32 1.30
CA ASP A 105 14.16 12.12 0.95
C ASP A 105 14.57 13.26 0.01
N LYS A 106 15.59 14.01 0.44
CA LYS A 106 16.21 15.04 -0.37
C LYS A 106 16.90 14.44 -1.59
#